data_AF-A0A329RLS7-F1
#
_entry.id   AF-A0A329RLS7-F1
#
_cell.length_a   1.000
_cell.length_b   1.000
_cell.length_c   1.000
_cell.angle_alpha   90.00
_cell.angle_beta   90.00
_cell.angle_gamma   90.00
#
_symmetry.space_group_name_H-M   'P 1'
#
loop_
_entity.id
_entity.type
_entity.pdbx_description
1 polymer ?
#
loop_
_entity_poly.entity_id
_entity_poly.type
_entity_poly.pdbx_seq_one_letter_code
_entity_poly.pdbx_strand_id
1 'polypeptide(L)'
;MESTGEMLCMEHIVELRDSHALEFCAHPSDEYKTYDEEYTYDLDGEKVAFGDKVYTELVSSDPIQLGCPFRSLYAGFERNWSIYKVLQTIAKIILALIVVAAAKSVKTSGLLISICYFFVGVLSKYSQPFIVPVDDLVELISKITALTTAAGATAVAYVSQAAKTSSTAVVHVNCFMGFVVIVHCLNMAAMVLALAMGVSASRGLIKSCLGWLLFSDTLRGFEDGRAKNIIPHWNVDKEAKHRVWQSFLRAILLELAVSSEASDIGN
;
A
#
# COMPACT_ATOMS: atom_id res chain seq x y z
N MET A 1 -8.09 53.21 -26.40
CA MET A 1 -7.44 51.91 -26.59
C MET A 1 -6.91 51.50 -25.22
N GLU A 2 -7.73 51.10 -24.26
CA GLU A 2 -8.71 49.99 -24.23
C GLU A 2 -8.04 48.62 -24.43
N SER A 3 -8.00 47.87 -23.30
CA SER A 3 -7.80 46.42 -23.02
C SER A 3 -7.31 45.52 -24.17
N THR A 4 -6.35 44.62 -23.98
CA THR A 4 -6.54 43.39 -23.18
C THR A 4 -5.22 42.79 -22.69
N GLY A 5 -4.93 42.95 -21.39
CA GLY A 5 -4.14 41.99 -20.66
C GLY A 5 -5.07 40.89 -20.19
N GLU A 6 -5.10 39.75 -20.88
CA GLU A 6 -5.79 38.56 -20.38
C GLU A 6 -5.04 38.07 -19.14
N MET A 7 -5.59 38.41 -17.98
CA MET A 7 -5.24 37.83 -16.70
C MET A 7 -5.71 36.38 -16.75
N LEU A 8 -4.79 35.45 -17.05
CA LEU A 8 -5.07 34.02 -16.91
C LEU A 8 -5.50 33.76 -15.47
N CYS A 9 -6.77 33.40 -15.32
CA CYS A 9 -7.39 33.13 -14.04
C CYS A 9 -6.62 32.01 -13.33
N MET A 10 -6.45 32.12 -12.01
CA MET A 10 -5.71 31.16 -11.17
C MET A 10 -6.20 29.71 -11.36
N GLU A 11 -7.45 29.52 -11.77
CA GLU A 11 -8.04 28.22 -12.11
C GLU A 11 -7.38 27.57 -13.33
N HIS A 12 -6.99 28.35 -14.34
CA HIS A 12 -6.34 27.84 -15.56
C HIS A 12 -4.87 27.42 -15.30
N ILE A 13 -4.20 28.04 -14.32
CA ILE A 13 -2.84 27.70 -13.92
C ILE A 13 -2.83 26.43 -13.04
N VAL A 14 -3.87 26.22 -12.24
CA VAL A 14 -4.03 24.98 -11.46
C VAL A 14 -4.39 23.80 -12.36
N GLU A 15 -5.25 24.02 -13.36
CA GLU A 15 -5.64 22.96 -14.30
C GLU A 15 -4.47 22.55 -15.24
N LEU A 16 -3.61 23.50 -15.65
CA LEU A 16 -2.34 23.20 -16.37
C LEU A 16 -1.32 22.49 -15.49
N ARG A 17 -1.22 22.82 -14.19
CA ARG A 17 -0.30 22.13 -13.27
C ARG A 17 -0.75 20.71 -12.97
N ASP A 18 -2.05 20.47 -12.84
CA ASP A 18 -2.60 19.15 -12.53
C ASP A 18 -2.63 18.23 -13.77
N SER A 19 -2.84 18.78 -14.98
CA SER A 19 -2.71 18.02 -16.23
C SER A 19 -1.25 17.67 -16.56
N HIS A 20 -0.30 18.60 -16.37
CA HIS A 20 1.12 18.29 -16.51
C HIS A 20 1.65 17.39 -15.38
N ALA A 21 1.14 17.46 -14.15
CA ALA A 21 1.57 16.55 -13.09
C ALA A 21 1.07 15.12 -13.33
N LEU A 22 -0.12 14.95 -13.91
CA LEU A 22 -0.62 13.65 -14.34
C LEU A 22 0.12 13.12 -15.56
N GLU A 23 0.49 13.99 -16.52
CA GLU A 23 1.25 13.60 -17.70
C GLU A 23 2.73 13.32 -17.38
N PHE A 24 3.35 14.06 -16.46
CA PHE A 24 4.73 13.84 -15.99
C PHE A 24 4.86 12.61 -15.08
N CYS A 25 3.77 12.20 -14.41
CA CYS A 25 3.71 10.94 -13.67
C CYS A 25 3.35 9.73 -14.56
N ALA A 26 2.81 9.95 -15.76
CA ALA A 26 2.41 8.89 -16.69
C ALA A 26 3.38 8.71 -17.87
N HIS A 27 4.12 9.75 -18.26
CA HIS A 27 5.12 9.73 -19.31
C HIS A 27 6.39 10.45 -18.84
N PRO A 28 7.52 9.74 -18.66
CA PRO A 28 8.78 10.41 -18.39
C PRO A 28 9.17 11.27 -19.61
N SER A 29 9.88 12.36 -19.36
CA SER A 29 10.42 13.28 -20.36
C SER A 29 11.08 12.54 -21.54
N ASP A 30 11.02 13.12 -22.74
CA ASP A 30 11.53 12.56 -24.01
C ASP A 30 12.99 12.05 -24.00
N GLU A 31 13.73 12.32 -22.91
CA GLU A 31 15.07 11.80 -22.64
C GLU A 31 15.08 10.33 -22.14
N TYR A 32 13.91 9.77 -21.79
CA TYR A 32 13.71 8.38 -21.34
C TYR A 32 13.00 7.49 -22.38
N LYS A 33 12.95 7.90 -23.66
CA LYS A 33 12.22 7.19 -24.73
C LYS A 33 12.84 5.87 -25.22
N THR A 34 13.83 5.33 -24.53
CA THR A 34 14.48 4.05 -24.86
C THR A 34 14.65 3.12 -23.66
N TYR A 35 13.70 3.14 -22.72
CA TYR A 35 13.55 2.02 -21.78
C TYR A 35 12.52 1.06 -22.34
N ASP A 36 13.01 -0.09 -22.80
CA ASP A 36 12.23 -1.31 -22.97
C ASP A 36 11.38 -1.48 -21.69
N GLU A 37 10.05 -1.34 -21.75
CA GLU A 37 9.16 -1.30 -20.56
C GLU A 37 9.27 -2.55 -19.66
N GLU A 38 9.98 -3.56 -20.15
CA GLU A 38 10.22 -4.86 -19.53
C GLU A 38 11.63 -5.00 -18.92
N TYR A 39 12.60 -4.11 -19.21
CA TYR A 39 13.98 -4.24 -18.76
C TYR A 39 14.64 -2.92 -18.32
N THR A 40 15.44 -2.98 -17.26
CA THR A 40 16.31 -1.89 -16.80
C THR A 40 17.74 -2.39 -16.56
N TYR A 41 18.64 -1.49 -16.18
CA TYR A 41 19.98 -1.83 -15.72
C TYR A 41 20.04 -1.77 -14.19
N ASP A 42 20.65 -2.78 -13.56
CA ASP A 42 20.91 -2.73 -12.12
C ASP A 42 22.11 -1.83 -11.78
N LEU A 43 22.39 -1.67 -10.49
CA LEU A 43 23.55 -0.89 -10.00
C LEU A 43 24.92 -1.47 -10.42
N ASP A 44 24.95 -2.73 -10.89
CA ASP A 44 26.14 -3.39 -11.44
C ASP A 44 26.22 -3.22 -12.98
N GLY A 45 25.25 -2.56 -13.62
CA GLY A 45 25.18 -2.32 -15.06
C GLY A 45 24.63 -3.48 -15.89
N GLU A 46 24.06 -4.50 -15.25
CA GLU A 46 23.51 -5.69 -15.90
C GLU A 46 22.05 -5.47 -16.32
N LYS A 47 21.65 -5.96 -17.49
CA LYS A 47 20.26 -5.89 -17.97
C LYS A 47 19.39 -6.85 -17.14
N VAL A 48 18.49 -6.31 -16.34
CA VAL A 48 17.53 -7.03 -15.49
C VAL A 48 16.10 -6.70 -15.88
N ALA A 49 15.18 -7.66 -15.72
CA ALA A 49 13.76 -7.39 -15.97
C ALA A 49 13.23 -6.36 -14.96
N PHE A 50 12.39 -5.42 -15.41
CA PHE A 50 11.74 -4.41 -14.57
C PHE A 50 10.61 -5.04 -13.75
N GLY A 51 10.99 -5.86 -12.77
CA GLY A 51 10.09 -6.51 -11.83
C GLY A 51 9.78 -5.66 -10.60
N ASP A 52 8.96 -6.21 -9.69
CA ASP A 52 8.51 -5.51 -8.48
C ASP A 52 9.65 -5.01 -7.59
N LYS A 53 10.77 -5.75 -7.55
CA LYS A 53 11.97 -5.38 -6.79
C LYS A 53 12.57 -4.06 -7.29
N VAL A 54 12.82 -3.98 -8.60
CA VAL A 54 13.40 -2.81 -9.25
C VAL A 54 12.46 -1.62 -9.10
N TYR A 55 11.16 -1.84 -9.33
CA TYR A 55 10.13 -0.83 -9.14
C TYR A 55 10.17 -0.26 -7.71
N THR A 56 10.22 -1.13 -6.70
CA THR A 56 10.25 -0.72 -5.29
C THR A 56 11.51 0.09 -4.96
N GLU A 57 12.67 -0.34 -5.45
CA GLU A 57 13.95 0.33 -5.23
C GLU A 57 14.00 1.71 -5.87
N LEU A 58 13.46 1.85 -7.08
CA LEU A 58 13.36 3.13 -7.78
C LEU A 58 12.44 4.09 -7.02
N VAL A 59 11.24 3.62 -6.62
CA VAL A 59 10.29 4.41 -5.83
C VAL A 59 10.84 4.75 -4.44
N SER A 60 11.73 3.94 -3.86
CA SER A 60 12.34 4.21 -2.56
C SER A 60 13.52 5.17 -2.60
N SER A 61 14.29 5.17 -3.69
CA SER A 61 15.64 5.74 -3.72
C SER A 61 15.82 6.92 -4.68
N ASP A 62 14.99 7.05 -5.72
CA ASP A 62 15.12 8.11 -6.73
C ASP A 62 14.72 9.48 -6.15
N PRO A 63 15.61 10.50 -6.15
CA PRO A 63 15.30 11.85 -5.68
C PRO A 63 14.05 12.48 -6.31
N ILE A 64 13.78 12.19 -7.59
CA ILE A 64 12.60 12.71 -8.30
C ILE A 64 11.33 12.07 -7.72
N GLN A 65 11.36 10.76 -7.46
CA GLN A 65 10.26 10.04 -6.82
C GLN A 65 10.06 10.50 -5.38
N LEU A 66 11.13 10.70 -4.62
CA LEU A 66 11.08 11.21 -3.25
C LEU A 66 10.40 12.59 -3.17
N GLY A 67 10.60 13.45 -4.17
CA GLY A 67 9.95 14.75 -4.28
C GLY A 67 8.51 14.73 -4.78
N CYS A 68 8.01 13.59 -5.28
CA CYS A 68 6.67 13.49 -5.83
C CYS A 68 5.59 13.48 -4.72
N PRO A 69 4.62 14.41 -4.75
CA PRO A 69 3.55 14.48 -3.73
C PRO A 69 2.62 13.26 -3.79
N PHE A 70 2.53 12.60 -4.95
CA PHE A 70 1.67 11.45 -5.18
C PHE A 70 2.33 10.12 -4.84
N ARG A 71 3.58 10.11 -4.40
CA ARG A 71 4.32 8.89 -4.05
C ARG A 71 3.57 7.97 -3.09
N SER A 72 2.85 8.55 -2.13
CA SER A 72 2.06 7.77 -1.16
C SER A 72 0.92 6.96 -1.78
N LEU A 73 0.54 7.19 -3.05
CA LEU A 73 -0.51 6.45 -3.75
C LEU A 73 -0.05 5.09 -4.24
N TYR A 74 1.22 4.97 -4.62
CA TYR A 74 1.77 3.77 -5.26
C TYR A 74 2.97 3.15 -4.51
N ALA A 75 3.61 3.89 -3.60
CA ALA A 75 4.65 3.33 -2.74
C ALA A 75 4.09 2.21 -1.84
N GLY A 76 4.80 1.07 -1.80
CA GLY A 76 4.41 -0.10 -1.00
C GLY A 76 3.57 -1.16 -1.74
N PHE A 77 3.21 -0.90 -3.00
CA PHE A 77 2.46 -1.82 -3.85
C PHE A 77 3.34 -2.50 -4.90
N GLU A 78 2.93 -3.67 -5.36
CA GLU A 78 3.51 -4.33 -6.55
C GLU A 78 3.31 -3.46 -7.79
N ARG A 79 4.18 -3.59 -8.79
CA ARG A 79 4.17 -2.76 -10.02
C ARG A 79 2.80 -2.81 -10.70
N ASN A 80 2.26 -4.02 -10.85
CA ASN A 80 0.98 -4.29 -11.51
C ASN A 80 -0.23 -3.77 -10.73
N TRP A 81 -0.07 -3.51 -9.43
CA TRP A 81 -1.14 -3.08 -8.52
C TRP A 81 -0.90 -1.69 -7.91
N SER A 82 0.01 -0.90 -8.48
CA SER A 82 0.32 0.47 -8.06
C SER A 82 -0.89 1.42 -8.03
N ILE A 83 -1.95 1.13 -8.80
CA ILE A 83 -3.21 1.91 -8.87
C ILE A 83 -4.22 1.45 -7.80
N TYR A 84 -3.94 0.39 -7.04
CA TYR A 84 -4.88 -0.23 -6.11
C TYR A 84 -5.48 0.76 -5.10
N LYS A 85 -4.68 1.68 -4.54
CA LYS A 85 -5.15 2.70 -3.60
C LYS A 85 -6.14 3.69 -4.23
N VAL A 86 -6.01 3.96 -5.53
CA VAL A 86 -6.98 4.76 -6.29
C VAL A 86 -8.28 3.99 -6.45
N LEU A 87 -8.23 2.70 -6.81
CA LEU A 87 -9.41 1.83 -6.89
C LEU A 87 -10.16 1.76 -5.55
N GLN A 88 -9.43 1.66 -4.43
CA GLN A 88 -10.03 1.69 -3.10
C GLN A 88 -10.73 3.02 -2.78
N THR A 89 -10.16 4.13 -3.24
CA THR A 89 -10.74 5.46 -3.04
C THR A 89 -12.04 5.60 -3.81
N ILE A 90 -12.08 5.12 -5.06
CA ILE A 90 -13.30 5.05 -5.87
C ILE A 90 -14.36 4.18 -5.18
N ALA A 91 -13.97 2.99 -4.68
CA ALA A 91 -14.89 2.10 -3.96
C ALA A 91 -15.49 2.77 -2.71
N LYS A 92 -14.70 3.55 -1.95
CA LYS A 92 -15.20 4.32 -0.80
C LYS A 92 -16.20 5.41 -1.22
N ILE A 93 -15.97 6.09 -2.34
CA ILE A 93 -16.90 7.08 -2.88
C ILE A 93 -18.23 6.41 -3.25
N ILE A 94 -18.18 5.26 -3.94
CA ILE A 94 -19.40 4.49 -4.28
C ILE A 94 -20.16 4.07 -3.02
N LEU A 95 -19.46 3.59 -1.99
CA LEU A 95 -20.08 3.25 -0.69
C LEU A 95 -20.75 4.47 -0.03
N ALA A 96 -20.10 5.64 -0.06
CA ALA A 96 -20.69 6.86 0.48
C ALA A 96 -21.96 7.27 -0.28
N LEU A 97 -21.96 7.15 -1.61
CA LEU A 97 -23.16 7.42 -2.43
C LEU A 97 -24.31 6.47 -2.09
N ILE A 98 -24.02 5.18 -1.86
CA ILE A 98 -25.04 4.20 -1.44
C ILE A 98 -25.66 4.60 -0.10
N VAL A 99 -24.84 5.00 0.88
CA VAL A 99 -25.31 5.43 2.20
C VAL A 99 -26.24 6.64 2.08
N VAL A 100 -25.85 7.65 1.29
CA VAL A 100 -26.64 8.87 1.10
C VAL A 100 -27.95 8.57 0.34
N ALA A 101 -27.88 7.80 -0.74
CA ALA A 101 -29.05 7.48 -1.56
C ALA A 101 -30.07 6.61 -0.81
N ALA A 102 -29.60 5.65 -0.01
CA ALA A 102 -30.44 4.73 0.76
C ALA A 102 -30.61 5.14 2.23
N ALA A 103 -30.35 6.41 2.59
CA ALA A 103 -30.43 6.92 3.95
C ALA A 103 -31.80 6.69 4.62
N LYS A 104 -32.88 6.62 3.83
CA LYS A 104 -34.25 6.37 4.32
C LYS A 104 -34.53 4.90 4.66
N SER A 105 -33.70 3.97 4.20
CA SER A 105 -33.86 2.53 4.42
C SER A 105 -32.54 1.89 4.84
N VAL A 106 -32.37 1.72 6.15
CA VAL A 106 -31.20 1.04 6.76
C VAL A 106 -31.04 -0.39 6.22
N LYS A 107 -32.15 -1.07 5.91
CA LYS A 107 -32.11 -2.43 5.33
C LYS A 107 -31.53 -2.45 3.92
N THR A 108 -32.00 -1.54 3.07
CA THR A 108 -31.56 -1.45 1.68
C THR A 108 -30.11 -1.00 1.60
N SER A 109 -29.73 0.01 2.39
CA SER A 109 -28.33 0.47 2.48
C SER A 109 -27.41 -0.63 3.02
N GLY A 110 -27.77 -1.28 4.14
CA GLY A 110 -26.98 -2.35 4.74
C GLY A 110 -26.75 -3.54 3.81
N LEU A 111 -27.78 -3.96 3.06
CA LEU A 111 -27.66 -5.02 2.06
C LEU A 111 -26.70 -4.63 0.93
N LEU A 112 -26.87 -3.43 0.35
CA LEU A 112 -26.01 -2.94 -0.74
C LEU A 112 -24.55 -2.80 -0.30
N ILE A 113 -24.31 -2.26 0.90
CA ILE A 113 -22.97 -2.13 1.49
C ILE A 113 -22.34 -3.51 1.69
N SER A 114 -23.10 -4.48 2.19
CA SER A 114 -22.62 -5.85 2.37
C SER A 114 -22.20 -6.49 1.04
N ILE A 115 -22.99 -6.30 -0.02
CA ILE A 115 -22.66 -6.79 -1.37
C ILE A 115 -21.38 -6.13 -1.88
N CYS A 116 -21.25 -4.81 -1.75
CA CYS A 116 -20.03 -4.10 -2.15
C CYS A 116 -18.78 -4.58 -1.41
N TYR A 117 -18.84 -4.76 -0.09
CA TYR A 117 -17.71 -5.27 0.69
C TYR A 117 -17.37 -6.72 0.36
N PHE A 118 -18.34 -7.55 -0.01
CA PHE A 118 -18.08 -8.89 -0.50
C PHE A 118 -17.23 -8.86 -1.78
N PHE A 119 -17.61 -8.04 -2.77
CA PHE A 119 -16.82 -7.89 -4.00
C PHE A 119 -15.43 -7.31 -3.74
N VAL A 120 -15.33 -6.28 -2.91
CA VAL A 120 -14.03 -5.67 -2.55
C VAL A 120 -13.14 -6.67 -1.81
N GLY A 121 -13.70 -7.49 -0.92
CA GLY A 121 -12.95 -8.52 -0.20
C GLY A 121 -12.45 -9.63 -1.14
N VAL A 122 -13.28 -10.06 -2.09
CA VAL A 122 -12.87 -11.04 -3.12
C VAL A 122 -11.77 -10.45 -3.99
N LEU A 123 -11.93 -9.22 -4.48
CA LEU A 123 -10.91 -8.55 -5.28
C LEU A 123 -9.59 -8.44 -4.49
N SER A 124 -9.64 -8.03 -3.22
CA SER A 124 -8.45 -7.91 -2.36
C SER A 124 -7.70 -9.23 -2.19
N LYS A 125 -8.42 -10.36 -2.13
CA LYS A 125 -7.81 -11.69 -2.03
C LYS A 125 -7.09 -12.09 -3.31
N TYR A 126 -7.65 -11.72 -4.47
CA TYR A 126 -7.05 -12.03 -5.77
C TYR A 126 -5.93 -11.08 -6.16
N SER A 127 -6.03 -9.81 -5.77
CA SER A 127 -5.08 -8.78 -6.17
C SER A 127 -3.77 -8.83 -5.41
N GLN A 128 -3.77 -9.23 -4.13
CA GLN A 128 -2.60 -9.23 -3.23
C GLN A 128 -1.61 -8.08 -3.52
N PRO A 129 -2.09 -6.83 -3.44
CA PRO A 129 -1.41 -5.72 -4.10
C PRO A 129 -0.16 -5.24 -3.35
N PHE A 130 0.03 -5.66 -2.09
CA PHE A 130 1.12 -5.18 -1.25
C PHE A 130 2.39 -6.01 -1.47
N ILE A 131 3.54 -5.35 -1.44
CA ILE A 131 4.85 -6.04 -1.49
C ILE A 131 5.04 -6.93 -0.26
N VAL A 132 4.44 -6.55 0.87
CA VAL A 132 4.54 -7.27 2.14
C VAL A 132 3.27 -8.11 2.36
N PRO A 133 3.37 -9.46 2.42
CA PRO A 133 2.20 -10.34 2.53
C PRO A 133 1.36 -10.17 3.81
N VAL A 134 1.96 -9.59 4.85
CA VAL A 134 1.25 -9.28 6.10
C VAL A 134 0.23 -8.16 5.89
N ASP A 135 0.57 -7.17 5.06
CA ASP A 135 -0.30 -6.03 4.79
C ASP A 135 -1.52 -6.48 3.96
N ASP A 136 -1.35 -7.41 3.01
CA ASP A 136 -2.46 -8.06 2.31
C ASP A 136 -3.42 -8.78 3.26
N LEU A 137 -2.87 -9.50 4.24
CA LEU A 137 -3.67 -10.23 5.22
C LEU A 137 -4.47 -9.28 6.10
N VAL A 138 -3.83 -8.22 6.59
CA VAL A 138 -4.47 -7.20 7.43
C VAL A 138 -5.57 -6.48 6.64
N GLU A 139 -5.30 -6.14 5.37
CA GLU A 139 -6.29 -5.55 4.48
C GLU A 139 -7.50 -6.48 4.31
N LEU A 140 -7.27 -7.77 4.03
CA LEU A 140 -8.34 -8.77 3.89
C LEU A 140 -9.16 -8.93 5.18
N ILE A 141 -8.51 -9.03 6.34
CA ILE A 141 -9.18 -9.13 7.65
C ILE A 141 -10.04 -7.89 7.89
N SER A 142 -9.56 -6.70 7.51
CA SER A 142 -10.32 -5.46 7.63
C SER A 142 -11.60 -5.48 6.77
N LYS A 143 -11.53 -6.00 5.53
CA LYS A 143 -12.70 -6.12 4.64
C LYS A 143 -13.71 -7.14 5.14
N ILE A 144 -13.25 -8.29 5.65
CA ILE A 144 -14.11 -9.31 6.25
C ILE A 144 -14.81 -8.74 7.50
N THR A 145 -14.10 -7.96 8.31
CA THR A 145 -14.66 -7.30 9.49
C THR A 145 -15.71 -6.26 9.10
N ALA A 146 -15.46 -5.47 8.07
CA ALA A 146 -16.45 -4.52 7.53
C ALA A 146 -17.69 -5.23 6.98
N LEU A 147 -17.52 -6.34 6.24
CA LEU A 147 -18.61 -7.16 5.72
C LEU A 147 -19.47 -7.76 6.84
N THR A 148 -18.85 -8.37 7.85
CA THR A 148 -19.56 -8.97 8.99
C THR A 148 -20.31 -7.91 9.79
N THR A 149 -19.75 -6.70 9.93
CA THR A 149 -20.43 -5.56 10.54
C THR A 149 -21.65 -5.12 9.75
N ALA A 150 -21.52 -4.96 8.43
CA ALA A 150 -22.63 -4.56 7.57
C ALA A 150 -23.75 -5.62 7.58
N ALA A 151 -23.40 -6.91 7.55
CA ALA A 151 -24.35 -8.01 7.69
C ALA A 151 -25.04 -7.98 9.06
N GLY A 152 -24.30 -7.71 10.14
CA GLY A 152 -24.85 -7.63 11.50
C GLY A 152 -25.85 -6.50 11.66
N ALA A 153 -25.49 -5.30 11.19
CA ALA A 153 -26.39 -4.14 11.20
C ALA A 153 -27.65 -4.40 10.38
N THR A 154 -27.51 -5.05 9.22
CA THR A 154 -28.64 -5.42 8.36
C THR A 154 -29.56 -6.42 9.06
N ALA A 155 -29.01 -7.48 9.66
CA ALA A 155 -29.77 -8.50 10.38
C ALA A 155 -30.59 -7.89 11.55
N VAL A 156 -29.98 -6.98 12.32
CA VAL A 156 -30.68 -6.25 13.39
C VAL A 156 -31.83 -5.40 12.82
N ALA A 157 -31.60 -4.68 11.72
CA ALA A 157 -32.62 -3.85 11.07
C ALA A 157 -33.81 -4.68 10.51
N TYR A 158 -33.56 -5.92 10.08
CA TYR A 158 -34.64 -6.83 9.66
C TYR A 158 -35.48 -7.31 10.84
N VAL A 159 -34.85 -7.71 11.95
CA VAL A 159 -35.58 -8.22 13.13
C VAL A 159 -36.34 -7.11 13.86
N SER A 160 -35.78 -5.90 13.96
CA SER A 160 -36.42 -4.79 14.66
C SER A 160 -37.70 -4.30 13.97
N GLN A 161 -37.83 -4.48 12.66
CA GLN A 161 -39.03 -4.06 11.91
C GLN A 161 -40.07 -5.18 11.76
N ALA A 162 -39.75 -6.42 12.12
CA ALA A 162 -40.72 -7.51 12.02
C ALA A 162 -41.85 -7.32 13.06
N ALA A 163 -43.07 -7.05 12.60
CA ALA A 163 -44.26 -6.76 13.43
C ALA A 163 -44.63 -7.88 14.44
N LYS A 164 -44.11 -9.09 14.24
CA LYS A 164 -44.14 -10.20 15.21
C LYS A 164 -42.70 -10.67 15.42
N THR A 165 -42.00 -10.04 16.35
CA THR A 165 -40.65 -10.43 16.70
C THR A 165 -40.69 -11.79 17.42
N SER A 166 -40.32 -12.86 16.73
CA SER A 166 -40.15 -14.18 17.35
C SER A 166 -38.97 -14.14 18.32
N SER A 167 -39.14 -14.64 19.55
CA SER A 167 -38.07 -14.70 20.55
C SER A 167 -36.84 -15.45 20.01
N THR A 168 -37.05 -16.49 19.20
CA THR A 168 -35.99 -17.25 18.54
C THR A 168 -35.17 -16.39 17.57
N ALA A 169 -35.81 -15.50 16.82
CA ALA A 169 -35.11 -14.62 15.88
C ALA A 169 -34.21 -13.60 16.60
N VAL A 170 -34.66 -13.09 17.76
CA VAL A 170 -33.87 -12.20 18.61
C VAL A 170 -32.64 -12.93 19.16
N VAL A 171 -32.80 -14.17 19.61
CA VAL A 171 -31.67 -14.99 20.11
C VAL A 171 -30.63 -15.21 19.01
N HIS A 172 -31.04 -15.57 17.78
CA HIS A 172 -30.11 -15.75 16.68
C HIS A 172 -29.36 -14.47 16.30
N VAL A 173 -30.03 -13.32 16.26
CA VAL A 173 -29.38 -12.03 15.98
C VAL A 173 -28.41 -11.63 17.09
N ASN A 174 -28.76 -11.87 18.35
CA ASN A 174 -27.86 -11.60 19.48
C ASN A 174 -26.61 -12.49 19.44
N CYS A 175 -26.77 -13.79 19.13
CA CYS A 175 -25.63 -14.69 18.93
C CYS A 175 -24.73 -14.21 17.78
N PHE A 176 -25.32 -13.81 16.66
CA PHE A 176 -24.58 -13.26 15.52
C PHE A 176 -23.86 -11.96 15.89
N MET A 177 -24.48 -11.08 16.66
CA MET A 177 -23.85 -9.86 17.15
C MET A 177 -22.66 -10.15 18.07
N GLY A 178 -22.78 -11.17 18.94
CA GLY A 178 -21.66 -11.66 19.74
C GLY A 178 -20.49 -12.14 18.88
N PHE A 179 -20.77 -12.85 17.78
CA PHE A 179 -19.76 -13.23 16.79
C PHE A 179 -19.10 -12.00 16.14
N VAL A 180 -19.87 -10.98 15.74
CA VAL A 180 -19.34 -9.74 15.17
C VAL A 180 -18.37 -9.06 16.13
N VAL A 181 -18.68 -9.01 17.44
CA VAL A 181 -17.77 -8.46 18.46
C VAL A 181 -16.44 -9.22 18.50
N ILE A 182 -16.48 -10.56 18.46
CA ILE A 182 -15.27 -11.38 18.45
C ILE A 182 -14.42 -11.08 17.21
N VAL A 183 -15.03 -10.95 16.03
CA VAL A 183 -14.33 -10.59 14.79
C VAL A 183 -13.65 -9.22 14.91
N HIS A 184 -14.32 -8.23 15.51
CA HIS A 184 -13.72 -6.92 15.79
C HIS A 184 -12.53 -6.99 16.74
N CYS A 185 -12.61 -7.80 17.80
CA CYS A 185 -11.47 -8.02 18.70
C CYS A 185 -10.27 -8.62 17.96
N LEU A 186 -10.50 -9.60 17.08
CA LEU A 186 -9.44 -10.21 16.27
C LEU A 186 -8.83 -9.22 15.27
N ASN A 187 -9.67 -8.41 14.60
CA ASN A 187 -9.20 -7.36 13.70
C ASN A 187 -8.37 -6.30 14.43
N MET A 188 -8.81 -5.87 15.60
CA MET A 188 -8.06 -4.93 16.44
C MET A 188 -6.70 -5.52 16.83
N ALA A 189 -6.66 -6.79 17.26
CA ALA A 189 -5.41 -7.47 17.59
C ALA A 189 -4.46 -7.57 16.37
N ALA A 190 -4.99 -7.88 15.18
CA ALA A 190 -4.22 -7.94 13.95
C ALA A 190 -3.62 -6.58 13.58
N MET A 191 -4.40 -5.50 13.65
CA MET A 191 -3.94 -4.14 13.38
C MET A 191 -2.87 -3.69 14.39
N VAL A 192 -3.07 -3.96 15.68
CA VAL A 192 -2.09 -3.64 16.73
C VAL A 192 -0.78 -4.40 16.49
N LEU A 193 -0.86 -5.67 16.12
CA LEU A 193 0.33 -6.48 15.83
C LEU A 193 1.07 -5.95 14.59
N ALA A 194 0.34 -5.60 13.52
CA ALA A 194 0.93 -5.03 12.31
C ALA A 194 1.66 -3.70 12.61
N LEU A 195 1.00 -2.80 13.34
CA LEU A 195 1.60 -1.53 13.79
C LEU A 195 2.84 -1.76 14.67
N ALA A 196 2.76 -2.72 15.59
CA ALA A 196 3.88 -3.05 16.47
C ALA A 196 5.05 -3.71 15.72
N MET A 197 4.81 -4.39 14.59
CA MET A 197 5.87 -4.86 13.70
C MET A 197 6.52 -3.74 12.87
N GLY A 198 5.80 -2.66 12.59
CA GLY A 198 6.34 -1.48 11.90
C GLY A 198 7.33 -0.68 12.75
N VAL A 199 7.23 -0.75 14.08
CA VAL A 199 8.15 -0.07 15.00
C VAL A 199 9.38 -0.95 15.27
N SER A 200 10.57 -0.43 14.95
CA SER A 200 11.84 -1.18 15.08
C SER A 200 12.11 -1.73 16.48
N ALA A 201 11.75 -0.98 17.53
CA ALA A 201 11.94 -1.38 18.93
C ALA A 201 11.09 -2.59 19.35
N SER A 202 9.81 -2.65 18.93
CA SER A 202 8.90 -3.75 19.27
C SER A 202 9.03 -4.93 18.30
N ARG A 203 9.43 -4.69 17.05
CA ARG A 203 9.66 -5.74 16.04
C ARG A 203 10.61 -6.82 16.54
N GLY A 204 11.70 -6.45 17.21
CA GLY A 204 12.65 -7.39 17.81
C GLY A 204 12.00 -8.28 18.87
N LEU A 205 11.28 -7.69 19.82
CA LEU A 205 10.60 -8.42 20.90
C LEU A 205 9.52 -9.37 20.39
N ILE A 206 8.73 -8.92 19.40
CA ILE A 206 7.70 -9.75 18.76
C ILE A 206 8.35 -10.93 18.04
N LYS A 207 9.40 -10.69 17.25
CA LYS A 207 10.14 -11.75 16.55
C LYS A 207 10.74 -12.77 17.52
N SER A 208 11.31 -12.31 18.64
CA SER A 208 11.84 -13.18 19.70
C SER A 208 10.75 -14.00 20.38
N CYS A 209 9.58 -13.41 20.65
CA CYS A 209 8.44 -14.12 21.25
C CYS A 209 7.82 -15.15 20.29
N LEU A 210 7.76 -14.85 18.99
CA LEU A 210 7.22 -15.77 17.97
C LEU A 210 8.23 -16.82 17.48
N GLY A 211 9.52 -16.69 17.84
CA GLY A 211 10.58 -17.59 17.40
C GLY A 211 10.83 -17.56 15.89
N TRP A 212 10.53 -16.45 15.21
CA TRP A 212 10.74 -16.34 13.78
C TRP A 212 12.20 -15.98 13.47
N LEU A 213 12.93 -16.92 12.88
CA LEU A 213 14.23 -16.66 12.26
C LEU A 213 14.00 -16.13 10.84
N LEU A 214 14.23 -14.83 10.64
CA LEU A 214 14.21 -14.20 9.33
C LEU A 214 15.63 -13.96 8.83
N PHE A 215 15.83 -14.21 7.55
CA PHE A 215 17.07 -14.02 6.81
C PHE A 215 16.91 -12.81 5.89
N SER A 216 18.00 -12.12 5.62
CA SER A 216 18.04 -11.00 4.68
C SER A 216 18.87 -11.39 3.45
N ASP A 217 18.37 -11.08 2.27
CA ASP A 217 19.02 -11.27 0.96
C ASP A 217 19.08 -9.90 0.26
N THR A 218 20.25 -9.28 0.23
CA THR A 218 20.45 -7.95 -0.39
C THR A 218 20.32 -8.01 -1.91
N LEU A 219 20.70 -9.12 -2.55
CA LEU A 219 20.59 -9.28 -4.00
C LEU A 219 19.15 -9.38 -4.48
N ARG A 220 18.24 -9.89 -3.65
CA ARG A 220 16.81 -9.99 -3.98
C ARG A 220 15.95 -8.95 -3.25
N GLY A 221 16.55 -8.15 -2.38
CA GLY A 221 15.86 -7.07 -1.66
C GLY A 221 14.95 -7.58 -0.54
N PHE A 222 15.15 -8.82 -0.07
CA PHE A 222 14.43 -9.32 1.08
C PHE A 222 15.16 -8.86 2.35
N GLU A 223 14.57 -7.94 3.11
CA GLU A 223 15.10 -7.59 4.43
C GLU A 223 14.76 -8.67 5.47
N ASP A 224 13.65 -9.39 5.27
CA ASP A 224 13.03 -10.25 6.28
C ASP A 224 12.27 -11.41 5.58
N GLY A 225 12.99 -12.46 5.17
CA GLY A 225 12.38 -13.67 4.59
C GLY A 225 12.60 -14.92 5.45
N ARG A 226 11.68 -15.89 5.40
CA ARG A 226 11.91 -17.17 6.07
C ARG A 226 13.05 -17.93 5.40
N ALA A 227 13.85 -18.63 6.20
CA ALA A 227 14.97 -19.48 5.78
C ALA A 227 14.68 -20.31 4.51
N LYS A 228 13.51 -20.96 4.48
CA LYS A 228 13.08 -21.84 3.37
C LYS A 228 12.98 -21.15 2.00
N ASN A 229 12.76 -19.84 1.95
CA ASN A 229 12.56 -19.09 0.70
C ASN A 229 13.88 -18.48 0.21
N ILE A 230 14.78 -18.14 1.14
CA ILE A 230 16.04 -17.43 0.86
C ILE A 230 17.18 -18.40 0.59
N ILE A 231 17.43 -19.34 1.51
CA ILE A 231 18.62 -20.21 1.49
C ILE A 231 18.83 -20.94 0.14
N PRO A 232 17.80 -21.47 -0.54
CA PRO A 232 18.01 -22.21 -1.79
C PRO A 232 18.52 -21.36 -2.97
N HIS A 233 18.33 -20.04 -2.92
CA HIS A 233 18.68 -19.13 -4.02
C HIS A 233 19.77 -18.14 -3.61
N TRP A 234 20.36 -18.33 -2.43
CA TRP A 234 21.28 -17.36 -1.86
C TRP A 234 22.67 -17.50 -2.49
N ASN A 235 23.04 -16.55 -3.33
CA ASN A 235 24.37 -16.51 -3.93
C ASN A 235 25.34 -15.75 -3.02
N VAL A 236 26.12 -16.50 -2.24
CA VAL A 236 27.00 -15.98 -1.18
C VAL A 236 28.07 -15.02 -1.73
N ASP A 237 28.62 -15.30 -2.91
CA ASP A 237 29.70 -14.48 -3.50
C ASP A 237 29.19 -13.10 -3.91
N LYS A 238 28.01 -13.06 -4.56
CA LYS A 238 27.37 -11.79 -4.93
C LYS A 238 26.87 -11.02 -3.71
N GLU A 239 26.36 -11.72 -2.69
CA GLU A 239 25.88 -11.11 -1.45
C GLU A 239 27.02 -10.47 -0.67
N ALA A 240 28.19 -11.11 -0.61
CA ALA A 240 29.38 -10.56 0.03
C ALA A 240 29.86 -9.27 -0.67
N LYS A 241 29.84 -9.24 -2.01
CA LYS A 241 30.15 -8.05 -2.80
C LYS A 241 29.19 -6.88 -2.50
N HIS A 242 27.88 -7.16 -2.43
CA HIS A 242 26.87 -6.14 -2.11
C HIS A 242 26.99 -5.63 -0.67
N ARG A 243 27.11 -6.52 0.32
CA ARG A 243 27.16 -6.11 1.74
C ARG A 243 28.44 -5.41 2.14
N VAL A 244 29.59 -5.90 1.67
CA VAL A 244 30.91 -5.42 2.11
C VAL A 244 31.44 -4.37 1.14
N TRP A 245 31.53 -4.71 -0.14
CA TRP A 245 32.26 -3.87 -1.10
C TRP A 245 31.46 -2.65 -1.56
N GLN A 246 30.17 -2.80 -1.88
CA GLN A 246 29.35 -1.64 -2.26
C GLN A 246 29.18 -0.66 -1.09
N SER A 247 28.87 -1.17 0.11
CA SER A 247 28.76 -0.32 1.31
C SER A 247 30.06 0.43 1.61
N PHE A 248 31.20 -0.26 1.50
CA PHE A 248 32.52 0.34 1.69
C PHE A 248 32.82 1.43 0.65
N LEU A 249 32.61 1.15 -0.64
CA LEU A 249 32.85 2.13 -1.70
C LEU A 249 31.91 3.33 -1.57
N ARG A 250 30.63 3.12 -1.25
CA ARG A 250 29.68 4.23 -0.99
C ARG A 250 30.14 5.11 0.16
N ALA A 251 30.63 4.52 1.25
CA ALA A 251 31.14 5.27 2.39
C ALA A 251 32.37 6.13 2.02
N ILE A 252 33.33 5.56 1.30
CA ILE A 252 34.53 6.30 0.85
C ILE A 252 34.16 7.41 -0.13
N LEU A 253 33.31 7.13 -1.13
CA LEU A 253 32.92 8.14 -2.10
C LEU A 253 32.14 9.29 -1.47
N LEU A 254 31.31 9.01 -0.46
CA LEU A 254 30.61 10.03 0.30
C LEU A 254 31.58 10.90 1.12
N GLU A 255 32.56 10.28 1.79
CA GLU A 255 33.59 11.00 2.56
C GLU A 255 34.45 11.91 1.65
N LEU A 256 34.80 11.41 0.46
CA LEU A 256 35.52 12.19 -0.56
C LEU A 256 34.69 13.34 -1.11
N ALA A 257 33.40 13.13 -1.37
CA ALA A 257 32.49 14.17 -1.85
C ALA A 257 32.32 15.30 -0.81
N VAL A 258 32.13 14.95 0.46
CA VAL A 258 32.04 15.93 1.57
C VAL A 258 33.36 16.69 1.75
N SER A 259 34.49 16.01 1.61
CA SER A 259 35.81 16.66 1.70
C SER A 259 36.04 17.67 0.58
N SER A 260 35.52 17.40 -0.64
CA SER A 260 35.60 18.32 -1.78
C SER A 260 34.76 19.58 -1.58
N GLU A 261 33.52 19.45 -1.07
CA GLU A 261 32.66 20.62 -0.79
C GLU A 261 33.23 21.49 0.33
N ALA A 262 33.86 20.89 1.35
CA ALA A 262 34.50 21.63 2.43
C ALA A 262 35.72 22.45 1.97
N SER A 263 36.46 21.96 0.96
CA SER A 263 37.58 22.71 0.38
C SER A 263 37.15 23.90 -0.50
N ASP A 264 35.95 23.84 -1.10
CA ASP A 264 35.44 24.92 -1.96
C ASP A 264 34.80 26.08 -1.18
N ILE A 265 34.33 25.85 0.06
CA ILE A 265 33.77 26.90 0.95
C ILE A 265 34.89 27.63 1.74
N GLY A 266 36.09 27.06 1.79
CA GLY A 266 37.26 27.60 2.49
C GLY A 266 38.14 28.56 1.67
N ASN A 267 37.80 28.84 0.42
CA ASN A 267 38.42 29.83 -0.48
C ASN A 267 37.48 31.00 -0.77
#